data_AF-A0A068VKR9-F1
#
_entry.id   AF-A0A068VKR9-F1
#
_cell.length_a   1.000
_cell.length_b   1.000
_cell.length_c   1.000
_cell.angle_alpha   90.00
_cell.angle_beta   90.00
_cell.angle_gamma   90.00
#
_symmetry.space_group_name_H-M   'P 1'
#
loop_
_entity.id
_entity.type
_entity.pdbx_description
1 polymer ?
#
loop_
_entity_poly.entity_id
_entity_poly.type
_entity_poly.pdbx_seq_one_letter_code
_entity_poly.pdbx_strand_id
1 'polypeptide(L)'
;MVGFFAYAKSLEINVDKEELEDAKWHSREDVKKALTFAEYKKAQRTAADRVDQICKGVEKGQNLSADFSVESGELASMFIPGPFAIAHHLISSWANQVVVNGAETHGKQPGSYLSSL
;
A
#
# COMPACT_ATOMS: atom_id res chain seq x y z
N MET A 1 6.92 -2.02 15.44
CA MET A 1 5.58 -2.65 15.39
C MET A 1 5.77 -4.12 15.03
N VAL A 2 4.97 -5.02 15.59
CA VAL A 2 4.98 -6.45 15.25
C VAL A 2 3.71 -6.74 14.46
N GLY A 3 3.85 -7.35 13.28
CA GLY A 3 2.72 -7.70 12.41
C GLY A 3 2.36 -9.17 12.51
N PHE A 4 1.06 -9.51 12.45
CA PHE A 4 0.56 -10.87 12.56
C PHE A 4 -0.62 -11.10 11.62
N PHE A 5 -0.82 -12.37 11.22
CA PHE A 5 -2.04 -12.84 10.55
C PHE A 5 -2.90 -13.59 11.56
N ALA A 6 -4.20 -13.33 11.55
CA ALA A 6 -5.15 -13.97 12.44
C ALA A 6 -6.42 -14.38 11.69
N TYR A 7 -7.05 -15.45 12.16
CA TYR A 7 -8.35 -15.89 11.69
C TYR A 7 -9.43 -15.47 12.69
N ALA A 8 -10.49 -14.86 12.19
CA ALA A 8 -11.61 -14.44 13.03
C ALA A 8 -12.42 -15.65 13.49
N LYS A 9 -12.85 -15.64 14.75
CA LYS A 9 -13.75 -16.66 15.31
C LYS A 9 -15.23 -16.39 15.04
N SER A 10 -15.58 -15.14 14.70
CA SER A 10 -16.92 -14.67 14.37
C SER A 10 -16.83 -13.59 13.27
N LEU A 11 -17.95 -13.37 12.56
CA LEU A 11 -18.07 -12.33 11.54
C LEU A 11 -18.81 -11.08 12.04
N GLU A 12 -19.39 -11.13 13.25
CA GLU A 12 -20.04 -9.98 13.85
C GLU A 12 -19.01 -8.91 14.23
N ILE A 13 -19.27 -7.66 13.82
CA ILE A 13 -18.42 -6.51 14.14
C ILE A 13 -19.18 -5.61 15.11
N ASN A 14 -18.57 -5.33 16.26
CA ASN A 14 -19.00 -4.28 17.18
C ASN A 14 -17.89 -3.23 17.26
N VAL A 15 -18.19 -1.99 16.85
CA VAL A 15 -17.18 -0.93 16.72
C VAL A 15 -17.22 -0.03 17.94
N ASP A 16 -16.10 0.05 18.66
CA ASP A 16 -15.87 1.06 19.68
C ASP A 16 -15.59 2.42 19.02
N LYS A 17 -16.51 3.38 19.22
CA LYS A 17 -16.47 4.70 18.59
C LYS A 17 -15.52 5.69 19.28
N GLU A 18 -14.96 5.34 20.43
CA GLU A 18 -13.90 6.14 21.06
C GLU A 18 -12.56 5.98 20.33
N GLU A 19 -12.30 4.79 19.76
CA GLU A 19 -11.05 4.45 19.07
C GLU A 19 -11.19 4.40 17.54
N LEU A 20 -12.32 3.90 17.01
CA LEU A 20 -12.51 3.65 15.57
C LEU A 20 -13.81 4.24 15.02
N GLU A 21 -13.68 4.99 13.92
CA GLU A 21 -14.82 5.53 13.21
C GLU A 21 -15.68 4.44 12.53
N ASP A 22 -15.06 3.46 11.87
CA ASP A 22 -15.74 2.38 11.14
C ASP A 22 -14.89 1.10 11.08
N ALA A 23 -15.55 -0.04 10.87
CA ALA A 23 -14.89 -1.32 10.61
C ALA A 23 -15.79 -2.23 9.77
N LYS A 24 -15.25 -2.81 8.69
CA LYS A 24 -15.98 -3.63 7.72
C LYS A 24 -15.12 -4.79 7.21
N TRP A 25 -15.79 -5.87 6.80
CA TRP A 25 -15.17 -6.93 6.03
C TRP A 25 -15.05 -6.51 4.56
N HIS A 26 -13.89 -6.74 3.94
CA HIS A 26 -13.66 -6.49 2.52
C HIS A 26 -13.34 -7.79 1.79
N SER A 27 -13.85 -7.91 0.57
CA SER A 27 -13.50 -9.03 -0.30
C SER A 27 -12.03 -8.93 -0.73
N ARG A 28 -11.43 -10.07 -1.05
CA ARG A 28 -10.03 -10.11 -1.47
C ARG A 28 -9.82 -9.40 -2.80
N GLU A 29 -10.83 -9.43 -3.66
CA GLU A 29 -10.89 -8.78 -4.96
C GLU A 29 -10.87 -7.26 -4.79
N ASP A 30 -11.66 -6.73 -3.87
CA ASP A 30 -11.70 -5.29 -3.60
C ASP A 30 -10.38 -4.81 -2.99
N VAL A 31 -9.79 -5.59 -2.08
CA VAL A 31 -8.46 -5.26 -1.52
C VAL A 31 -7.39 -5.25 -2.60
N LYS A 32 -7.41 -6.21 -3.54
CA LYS A 32 -6.51 -6.21 -4.69
C LYS A 32 -6.71 -4.97 -5.57
N LYS A 33 -7.95 -4.59 -5.87
CA LYS A 33 -8.26 -3.37 -6.64
C LYS A 33 -7.72 -2.12 -5.94
N ALA A 34 -7.91 -2.02 -4.62
CA ALA A 34 -7.38 -0.92 -3.82
C ALA A 34 -5.85 -0.89 -3.77
N LEU A 35 -5.19 -2.05 -3.74
CA LEU A 35 -3.73 -2.17 -3.85
C LEU A 35 -3.20 -1.81 -5.25
N THR A 36 -3.97 -2.09 -6.30
CA THR A 36 -3.59 -1.74 -7.69
C THR A 36 -3.77 -0.26 -8.00
N PHE A 37 -4.48 0.49 -7.15
CA PHE A 37 -4.77 1.90 -7.41
C PHE A 37 -3.45 2.67 -7.63
N ALA A 38 -3.26 3.05 -8.89
CA ALA A 38 -1.99 3.46 -9.46
C ALA A 38 -1.47 4.80 -8.92
N GLU A 39 -2.29 5.52 -8.16
CA GLU A 39 -1.97 6.82 -7.56
C GLU A 39 -0.73 6.74 -6.67
N TYR A 40 -0.56 5.65 -5.92
CA TYR A 40 0.60 5.50 -5.06
C TYR A 40 1.91 5.26 -5.85
N LYS A 41 1.88 4.37 -6.86
CA LYS A 41 3.03 4.12 -7.74
C LYS A 41 3.37 5.37 -8.57
N LYS A 42 2.36 6.10 -9.03
CA LYS A 42 2.48 7.41 -9.68
C LYS A 42 3.16 8.40 -8.73
N ALA A 43 2.69 8.53 -7.50
CA ALA A 43 3.26 9.44 -6.49
C ALA A 43 4.72 9.13 -6.15
N GLN A 44 5.10 7.85 -5.98
CA GLN A 44 6.51 7.48 -5.75
C GLN A 44 7.39 7.76 -6.95
N ARG A 45 6.91 7.46 -8.16
CA ARG A 45 7.67 7.74 -9.39
C ARG A 45 7.91 9.24 -9.53
N THR A 46 6.87 10.05 -9.32
CA THR A 46 6.97 11.51 -9.29
C THR A 46 7.94 12.01 -8.21
N ALA A 47 7.91 11.43 -7.00
CA ALA A 47 8.83 11.81 -5.93
C ALA A 47 10.28 11.44 -6.26
N ALA A 48 10.52 10.24 -6.81
CA ALA A 48 11.85 9.81 -7.26
C ALA A 48 12.36 10.66 -8.42
N ASP A 49 11.51 10.96 -9.40
CA ASP A 49 11.83 11.84 -10.54
C ASP A 49 12.15 13.27 -10.04
N ARG A 50 11.45 13.75 -9.00
CA ARG A 50 11.75 15.04 -8.36
C ARG A 50 13.11 15.03 -7.67
N VAL A 51 13.42 13.97 -6.92
CA VAL A 51 14.75 13.83 -6.27
C VAL A 51 15.85 13.81 -7.32
N ASP A 52 15.66 13.07 -8.41
CA ASP A 52 16.60 13.02 -9.54
C ASP A 52 16.81 14.40 -10.19
N GLN A 53 15.74 15.17 -10.42
CA GLN A 53 15.86 16.55 -10.94
C GLN A 53 16.63 17.48 -9.99
N ILE A 54 16.42 17.34 -8.67
CA ILE A 54 17.17 18.10 -7.66
C ILE A 54 18.65 17.72 -7.69
N CYS A 55 18.97 16.43 -7.74
CA CYS A 55 20.34 15.94 -7.81
C CYS A 55 21.06 16.35 -9.10
N LYS A 56 20.32 16.55 -10.20
CA LYS A 56 20.84 17.05 -11.48
C LYS A 56 21.04 18.58 -11.53
N GLY A 57 20.65 19.31 -10.49
CA GLY A 57 20.89 20.76 -10.38
C GLY A 57 19.97 21.63 -11.23
N VAL A 58 18.77 21.16 -11.58
CA VAL A 58 17.78 21.98 -12.32
C VAL A 58 17.25 23.10 -11.42
N GLU A 59 17.42 24.35 -11.84
CA GLU A 59 17.20 25.53 -11.00
C GLU A 59 15.71 25.84 -10.71
N LYS A 60 15.46 26.30 -9.48
CA LYS A 60 14.18 26.81 -8.94
C LYS A 60 13.59 27.93 -9.81
N GLY A 61 12.81 27.59 -10.82
CA GLY A 61 12.12 28.59 -11.67
C GLY A 61 10.60 28.41 -11.80
N GLN A 62 10.03 27.28 -11.40
CA GLN A 62 8.60 27.00 -11.61
C GLN A 62 7.90 26.71 -10.28
N ASN A 63 6.81 27.43 -10.02
CA ASN A 63 5.95 27.24 -8.86
C ASN A 63 5.29 25.85 -8.92
N LEU A 64 5.98 24.83 -8.39
CA LEU A 64 5.54 23.41 -8.35
C LEU A 64 4.59 23.11 -7.18
N SER A 65 3.74 24.07 -6.79
CA SER A 65 2.75 23.89 -5.72
C SER A 65 1.41 23.36 -6.23
N ALA A 66 1.23 23.25 -7.55
CA ALA A 66 -0.07 22.96 -8.16
C ALA A 66 -0.39 21.46 -8.35
N ASP A 67 0.60 20.56 -8.26
CA ASP A 67 0.42 19.15 -8.64
C ASP A 67 0.21 18.19 -7.45
N PHE A 68 -0.14 18.71 -6.27
CA PHE A 68 -0.80 17.89 -5.24
C PHE A 68 -2.32 17.88 -5.41
N SER A 69 -2.81 18.20 -6.62
CA SER A 69 -4.14 17.74 -7.01
C SER A 69 -4.08 16.21 -7.05
N VAL A 70 -4.50 15.60 -5.94
CA VAL A 70 -5.13 14.29 -5.92
C VAL A 70 -6.23 14.40 -6.98
N GLU A 71 -5.92 14.00 -8.22
CA GLU A 71 -6.94 13.81 -9.24
C GLU A 71 -7.94 12.87 -8.60
N SER A 72 -9.13 13.39 -8.35
CA SER A 72 -10.30 12.66 -7.85
C SER A 72 -10.73 11.66 -8.93
N GLY A 73 -9.89 10.66 -9.18
CA GLY A 73 -10.20 9.48 -9.97
C GLY A 73 -10.98 8.54 -9.07
N GLU A 74 -12.21 8.21 -9.49
CA GLU A 74 -13.13 7.22 -8.92
C GLU A 74 -12.71 6.69 -7.55
N LEU A 75 -13.10 7.41 -6.48
CA LEU A 75 -12.70 7.15 -5.09
C LEU A 75 -12.51 5.65 -4.86
N ALA A 76 -11.25 5.24 -4.67
CA ALA A 76 -10.93 3.86 -4.36
C ALA A 76 -11.86 3.39 -3.23
N SER A 77 -12.50 2.24 -3.41
CA SER A 77 -13.55 1.75 -2.50
C SER A 77 -13.09 1.57 -1.04
N MET A 78 -11.78 1.61 -0.78
CA MET A 78 -11.18 1.70 0.55
C MET A 78 -9.77 2.33 0.48
N PHE A 79 -9.31 2.88 1.60
CA PHE A 79 -7.95 3.38 1.76
C PHE A 79 -6.96 2.28 2.13
N ILE A 80 -5.78 2.27 1.50
CA ILE A 80 -4.66 1.39 1.85
C ILE A 80 -3.47 2.25 2.29
N PRO A 81 -2.83 1.97 3.45
CA PRO A 81 -1.62 2.66 3.88
C PRO A 81 -0.49 2.60 2.84
N GLY A 82 0.45 3.55 2.90
CA GLY A 82 1.63 3.53 2.02
C GLY A 82 2.48 2.24 2.18
N PRO A 83 3.25 1.83 1.15
CA PRO A 83 3.98 0.57 1.06
C PRO A 83 5.10 0.39 2.07
N PHE A 84 5.59 1.47 2.69
CA PHE A 84 6.56 1.37 3.78
C PHE A 84 5.88 1.12 5.13
N ALA A 85 4.55 1.27 5.22
CA ALA A 85 3.82 0.95 6.44
C ALA A 85 3.72 -0.57 6.59
N ILE A 86 3.93 -1.05 7.82
CA ILE A 86 3.77 -2.48 8.14
C ILE A 86 2.38 -3.01 7.77
N ALA A 87 1.34 -2.19 7.94
CA ALA A 87 -0.03 -2.52 7.55
C ALA A 87 -0.14 -2.81 6.05
N HIS A 88 0.51 -2.02 5.19
CA HIS A 88 0.51 -2.29 3.75
C HIS A 88 1.14 -3.63 3.43
N HIS A 89 2.30 -3.94 4.03
CA HIS A 89 2.95 -5.23 3.81
C HIS A 89 2.07 -6.41 4.23
N LEU A 90 1.37 -6.31 5.35
CA LEU A 90 0.42 -7.34 5.81
C LEU A 90 -0.74 -7.50 4.83
N ILE A 91 -1.39 -6.39 4.45
CA ILE A 91 -2.55 -6.40 3.53
C ILE A 91 -2.15 -6.92 2.15
N SER A 92 -1.03 -6.44 1.59
CA SER A 92 -0.52 -6.85 0.29
C SER A 92 -0.09 -8.33 0.29
N SER A 93 0.58 -8.78 1.35
CA SER A 93 0.95 -10.19 1.48
C SER A 93 -0.29 -11.06 1.54
N TRP A 94 -1.28 -10.72 2.39
CA TRP A 94 -2.55 -11.46 2.48
C TRP A 94 -3.31 -11.47 1.16
N ALA A 95 -3.43 -10.35 0.46
CA ALA A 95 -4.18 -10.26 -0.79
C ALA A 95 -3.52 -11.09 -1.92
N ASN A 96 -2.19 -11.11 -1.97
CA ASN A 96 -1.43 -11.72 -3.06
C ASN A 96 -0.92 -13.15 -2.78
N GLN A 97 -1.25 -13.78 -1.65
CA GLN A 97 -0.88 -15.18 -1.43
C GLN A 97 -1.41 -16.07 -2.57
N VAL A 98 -0.53 -16.78 -3.26
CA VAL A 98 -0.90 -17.74 -4.31
C VAL A 98 -1.09 -19.09 -3.63
N VAL A 99 -2.32 -19.58 -3.57
CA VAL A 99 -2.60 -20.93 -3.09
C VAL A 99 -2.23 -21.90 -4.21
N VAL A 100 -1.05 -22.50 -4.13
CA VAL A 100 -0.68 -23.66 -4.97
C VAL A 100 -0.90 -24.91 -4.14
N ASN A 101 -1.97 -25.64 -4.43
CA ASN A 101 -2.23 -27.02 -3.98
C ASN A 101 -1.87 -27.35 -2.52
N GLY A 102 -2.66 -26.84 -1.57
CA GLY A 102 -2.76 -27.41 -0.22
C GLY A 102 -1.55 -27.28 0.70
N ALA A 103 -0.47 -26.62 0.28
CA ALA A 103 0.66 -26.27 1.13
C ALA A 103 0.83 -24.74 1.11
N GLU A 104 0.73 -24.13 2.28
CA GLU A 104 1.03 -22.72 2.48
C GLU A 104 2.50 -22.47 2.12
N THR A 105 2.76 -22.03 0.89
CA THR A 105 4.09 -21.57 0.51
C THR A 105 4.20 -20.12 0.92
N HIS A 106 4.96 -19.86 1.99
CA HIS A 106 5.53 -18.55 2.23
C HIS A 106 6.25 -18.14 0.94
N GLY A 107 5.65 -17.21 0.19
CA GLY A 107 6.27 -16.66 -1.00
C GLY A 107 7.66 -16.18 -0.61
N LYS A 108 8.70 -16.87 -1.10
CA LYS A 108 10.07 -16.39 -1.01
C LYS A 108 10.04 -14.97 -1.55
N GLN A 109 10.32 -13.99 -0.69
CA GLN A 109 10.74 -12.68 -1.15
C GLN A 109 11.88 -12.92 -2.16
N PRO A 110 11.89 -12.30 -3.34
CA PRO A 110 13.13 -12.17 -4.09
C PRO A 110 14.05 -11.32 -3.21
N GLY A 111 14.99 -11.99 -2.53
CA GLY A 111 16.02 -11.36 -1.73
C GLY A 111 16.89 -10.49 -2.64
N SER A 112 16.59 -9.20 -2.68
CA SER A 112 17.53 -8.17 -3.14
C SER A 112 18.41 -7.78 -1.96
N TYR A 113 19.24 -8.71 -1.48
CA TYR A 113 20.45 -8.35 -0.75
C TYR A 113 21.48 -7.97 -1.80
N LEU A 114 21.54 -6.68 -2.16
CA LEU A 114 22.75 -6.15 -2.79
C LEU A 114 23.71 -5.81 -1.65
N SER A 115 24.53 -6.82 -1.33
CA SER A 115 25.78 -6.67 -0.60
C SER A 115 26.72 -5.75 -1.38
N SER A 116 27.29 -4.79 -0.64
CA SER A 116 28.39 -3.89 -0.97
C SER A 116 29.46 -4.44 -1.93
N LEU A 117 29.90 -3.57 -2.85
CA LEU A 117 31.31 -3.28 -3.15
C LEU A 117 31.41 -1.85 -3.72
#